data_AF-A0A1E3S2K1-F1
#
_entry.id   AF-A0A1E3S2K1-F1
#
_cell.length_a   1.000
_cell.length_b   1.000
_cell.length_c   1.000
_cell.angle_alpha   90.00
_cell.angle_beta   90.00
_cell.angle_gamma   90.00
#
_symmetry.space_group_name_H-M   'P 1'
#
loop_
_entity.id
_entity.type
_entity.pdbx_description
1 polymer ?
#
loop_
_entity_poly.entity_id
_entity_poly.type
_entity_poly.pdbx_seq_one_letter_code
_entity_poly.pdbx_strand_id
1 'polypeptide(L)' 'MGVRAAGRRPDPDIPADRWDADEYYDPEPGVRQRSVSRWGGFLDDVAGFDPEFFGITEREATAIDPQHRLLMQTSWEAV' A
#
# COMPACT_ATOMS: atom_id res chain seq x y z
N MET A 1 7.17 7.77 -12.33
CA MET A 1 6.94 7.66 -10.88
C MET A 1 8.05 6.79 -10.30
N GLY A 2 9.27 7.32 -10.20
CA GLY A 2 10.45 6.49 -9.93
C GLY A 2 10.63 6.19 -8.45
N VAL A 3 10.77 4.91 -8.10
CA VAL A 3 11.24 4.47 -6.78
C VAL A 3 12.69 4.92 -6.62
N ARG A 4 12.90 6.11 -6.06
CA ARG A 4 14.23 6.57 -5.62
C ARG A 4 14.48 6.03 -4.23
N ALA A 5 15.32 5.00 -4.13
CA ALA A 5 15.95 4.63 -2.87
C ALA A 5 16.99 5.71 -2.49
N ALA A 6 16.52 6.83 -1.94
CA ALA A 6 17.36 7.64 -1.06
C ALA A 6 17.50 6.87 0.26
N GLY A 7 18.67 6.91 0.90
CA GLY A 7 19.00 6.19 2.14
C GLY A 7 18.21 6.60 3.40
N ARG A 8 16.94 6.95 3.25
CA ARG A 8 15.95 7.17 4.32
C ARG A 8 15.21 5.86 4.52
N ARG A 9 15.30 5.27 5.72
CA ARG A 9 14.34 4.22 6.09
C ARG A 9 12.99 4.91 6.30
N PRO A 10 11.93 4.51 5.59
CA PRO A 10 10.58 4.97 5.89
C PRO A 10 10.22 4.60 7.33
N ASP A 11 9.23 5.30 7.89
CA ASP A 11 8.63 4.88 9.15
C ASP A 11 8.11 3.44 8.98
N PRO A 12 8.56 2.48 9.82
CA PRO A 12 8.09 1.12 9.73
C PRO A 12 6.68 0.94 10.29
N ASP A 13 6.13 1.89 11.06
CA ASP A 13 4.80 1.78 11.62
C ASP A 13 3.73 1.74 10.50
N ILE A 14 2.66 0.98 10.72
CA ILE A 14 1.52 0.94 9.80
C ILE A 14 0.93 2.37 9.67
N PRO A 15 0.82 2.92 8.45
CA PRO A 15 0.29 4.27 8.27
C PRO A 15 -1.16 4.39 8.76
N ALA A 16 -1.45 5.49 9.47
CA ALA A 16 -2.74 5.72 10.14
C ALA A 16 -3.93 5.87 9.18
N ASP A 17 -3.68 6.12 7.89
CA ASP A 17 -4.69 6.16 6.83
C ASP A 17 -5.09 4.76 6.33
N ARG A 18 -4.40 3.69 6.76
CA ARG A 18 -4.75 2.30 6.42
C ARG A 18 -5.75 1.71 7.41
N TRP A 19 -5.35 1.64 8.68
CA TRP A 19 -6.17 1.22 9.82
C TRP A 19 -5.44 1.57 11.13
N ASP A 20 -6.16 1.54 12.25
CA ASP A 20 -5.57 1.69 13.58
C ASP A 20 -4.83 0.40 13.96
N ALA A 21 -3.50 0.42 13.90
CA ALA A 21 -2.69 -0.75 14.22
C ALA A 21 -2.68 -1.10 15.70
N ASP A 22 -2.87 -0.13 16.60
CA ASP A 22 -2.87 -0.37 18.04
C ASP A 22 -4.14 -1.13 18.46
N GLU A 23 -5.24 -1.02 17.69
CA GLU A 23 -6.46 -1.82 17.89
C GLU A 23 -6.20 -3.33 17.76
N TYR A 24 -5.22 -3.74 16.96
CA TYR A 24 -4.94 -5.16 16.65
C TYR A 24 -3.61 -5.67 17.20
N TYR A 25 -2.78 -4.81 17.76
CA TYR A 25 -1.48 -5.19 18.31
C TYR A 25 -1.60 -5.86 19.69
N ASP A 26 -0.88 -6.96 19.89
CA ASP A 26 -0.63 -7.57 21.20
C ASP A 26 0.78 -8.21 21.18
N PRO A 27 1.69 -7.87 22.10
CA PRO A 27 3.03 -8.45 22.12
C PRO A 27 3.04 -9.96 22.48
N GLU A 28 1.97 -10.51 23.08
CA GLU A 28 1.88 -11.93 23.43
C GLU A 28 1.49 -12.79 22.20
N PRO A 29 2.32 -13.77 21.80
CA PRO A 29 1.98 -14.64 20.68
C PRO A 29 0.78 -15.53 20.95
N GLY A 30 -0.10 -15.68 19.95
CA GLY A 30 -1.24 -16.61 20.01
C GLY A 30 -2.52 -16.03 20.62
N VAL A 31 -2.52 -14.74 21.02
CA VAL A 31 -3.76 -14.05 21.38
C VAL A 31 -4.68 -13.96 20.16
N ARG A 32 -5.92 -14.44 20.31
CA ARG A 32 -6.88 -14.54 19.21
C ARG A 32 -7.21 -13.14 18.66
N GLN A 33 -7.29 -13.03 17.33
CA GLN A 33 -7.58 -11.78 16.61
C GLN A 33 -6.57 -10.64 16.86
N ARG A 34 -5.38 -10.97 17.35
CA ARG A 34 -4.27 -10.02 17.54
C ARG A 34 -3.08 -10.36 16.66
N SER A 35 -2.27 -9.34 16.37
CA SER A 35 -0.99 -9.44 15.69
C SER A 35 0.13 -9.06 16.65
N VAL A 36 1.23 -9.82 16.61
CA VAL A 36 2.47 -9.50 17.33
C VAL A 36 3.35 -8.45 16.63
N SER A 37 2.95 -8.02 15.43
CA SER A 37 3.64 -6.98 14.68
C SER A 37 2.69 -5.85 14.33
N ARG A 38 3.21 -4.63 14.40
CA ARG A 38 2.58 -3.40 13.90
C ARG A 38 3.46 -2.66 12.89
N TRP A 39 4.47 -3.37 12.35
CA TRP A 39 5.47 -2.83 11.44
C TRP A 39 5.44 -3.47 10.06
N GLY A 40 5.83 -2.71 9.03
CA GLY A 40 5.92 -3.16 7.64
C GLY A 40 6.71 -2.21 6.73
N GLY A 41 6.73 -2.53 5.44
CA GLY A 41 7.22 -1.64 4.39
C GLY A 41 6.04 -1.17 3.56
N PHE A 42 5.83 0.15 3.50
CA PHE A 42 4.66 0.74 2.87
C PHE A 42 5.07 1.61 1.68
N LEU A 43 4.29 1.53 0.60
CA LEU A 43 4.33 2.52 -0.47
C LEU A 43 3.68 3.82 0.02
N ASP A 44 4.26 4.95 -0.37
CA ASP A 44 3.74 6.28 -0.04
C ASP A 44 2.33 6.49 -0.61
N ASP A 45 2.10 6.06 -1.85
CA ASP A 45 0.80 6.17 -2.51
C ASP A 45 0.41 4.84 -3.18
N VAL A 46 -0.35 4.02 -2.44
CA VAL A 46 -0.91 2.76 -2.93
C VAL A 46 -2.24 2.95 -3.66
N ALA A 47 -2.91 4.09 -3.44
CA ALA A 47 -4.24 4.35 -3.99
C ALA A 47 -4.19 5.08 -5.35
N GLY A 48 -3.10 5.80 -5.59
CA GLY A 48 -2.82 6.56 -6.80
C GLY A 48 -2.84 5.71 -8.05
N PHE A 49 -3.61 6.16 -9.03
CA PHE A 49 -3.74 5.54 -10.33
C PHE A 49 -4.18 6.60 -11.35
N ASP A 50 -3.74 6.48 -12.60
CA ASP A 50 -4.17 7.34 -13.71
C ASP A 50 -5.17 6.56 -14.58
N PRO A 51 -6.47 6.57 -14.25
CA PRO A 51 -7.44 5.74 -14.94
C PRO A 51 -7.66 6.15 -16.39
N GLU A 52 -7.61 7.46 -16.69
CA GLU A 52 -7.80 7.97 -18.05
C GLU A 52 -6.69 7.49 -18.99
N PHE A 53 -5.43 7.52 -18.53
CA PHE A 53 -4.30 7.01 -19.30
C PHE A 53 -4.49 5.53 -19.71
N PHE A 54 -5.09 4.72 -18.85
CA PHE A 54 -5.36 3.30 -19.12
C PHE A 54 -6.74 3.04 -19.75
N GLY A 55 -7.50 4.08 -20.10
CA GLY A 55 -8.83 3.93 -20.72
C GLY A 55 -9.89 3.34 -19.80
N ILE A 56 -9.76 3.54 -18.49
CA ILE A 56 -10.66 3.04 -17.44
C ILE A 56 -11.41 4.23 -16.83
N THR A 57 -12.68 4.05 -16.46
CA THR A 57 -13.41 5.12 -15.74
C THR A 57 -12.97 5.20 -14.28
N GLU A 58 -13.04 6.38 -13.65
CA GLU A 58 -12.74 6.52 -12.21
C GLU A 58 -13.53 5.53 -11.34
N ARG A 59 -14.82 5.35 -11.66
CA ARG A 59 -15.71 4.41 -10.95
C ARG A 59 -15.19 2.98 -11.03
N GLU A 60 -14.77 2.52 -12.20
CA GLU A 60 -14.19 1.19 -12.36
C GLU A 60 -12.87 1.09 -11.62
N ALA A 61 -12.01 2.11 -11.72
CA ALA A 61 -10.72 2.14 -11.06
C ALA A 61 -10.80 1.99 -9.53
N THR A 62 -11.83 2.57 -8.88
CA THR A 62 -12.04 2.39 -7.43
C THR A 62 -12.37 0.96 -7.02
N ALA A 63 -12.88 0.14 -7.95
CA ALA A 63 -13.21 -1.26 -7.71
C ALA A 63 -12.07 -2.22 -8.08
N ILE A 64 -10.99 -1.72 -8.70
CA ILE A 64 -9.83 -2.54 -9.08
C ILE A 64 -8.87 -2.63 -7.89
N ASP A 65 -8.45 -3.86 -7.58
CA ASP A 65 -7.43 -4.12 -6.55
C ASP A 65 -6.18 -3.24 -6.79
N PRO A 66 -5.66 -2.54 -5.77
CA PRO A 66 -4.48 -1.69 -5.90
C PRO A 66 -3.26 -2.38 -6.53
N GLN A 67 -3.06 -3.69 -6.31
CA GLN A 67 -1.94 -4.43 -6.90
C GLN A 67 -2.05 -4.53 -8.42
N HIS A 68 -3.25 -4.68 -8.97
CA HIS A 68 -3.44 -4.67 -10.41
C HIS A 68 -3.15 -3.28 -11.00
N ARG A 69 -3.59 -2.21 -10.34
CA ARG A 69 -3.31 -0.83 -10.74
C ARG A 69 -1.81 -0.52 -10.73
N LEU A 70 -1.11 -0.95 -9.67
CA LEU A 70 0.34 -0.86 -9.56
C LEU A 70 1.07 -1.68 -10.65
N LEU A 71 0.59 -2.89 -10.94
CA LEU A 71 1.17 -3.73 -12.00
C LEU A 71 1.06 -3.05 -13.37
N MET A 72 -0.07 -2.42 -13.68
CA MET A 72 -0.28 -1.71 -14.94
C MET A 72 0.71 -0.54 -15.10
N GLN A 73 0.82 0.30 -14.06
CA GLN A 73 1.77 1.42 -14.06
C GLN A 73 3.22 0.95 -14.16
N THR A 74 3.61 -0.03 -13.34
CA THR A 74 4.99 -0.53 -13.31
C THR A 74 5.37 -1.19 -14.65
N SER A 75 4.42 -1.89 -15.28
CA SER A 75 4.66 -2.52 -16.60
C SER A 75 4.87 -1.47 -17.69
N TRP A 76 4.13 -0.36 -17.63
CA TRP A 76 4.34 0.76 -18.53
C TRP A 76 5.70 1.44 -18.31
N GLU A 77 6.09 1.67 -17.06
CA GLU A 77 7.36 2.33 -16.73
C GLU A 77 8.61 1.49 -17.03
N ALA A 78 8.46 0.17 -17.16
CA ALA A 78 9.56 -0.75 -17.43
C ALA A 78 10.00 -0.77 -18.91
N VAL A 79 9.20 -0.19 -19.82
CA VAL A 79 9.43 -0.16 -21.28
C VAL A 79 9.83 1.24 -21.71
#